data_AF-A0A2H3ISY9-F1
#
_entry.id   AF-A0A2H3ISY9-F1
#
_cell.length_a   1.000
_cell.length_b   1.000
_cell.length_c   1.000
_cell.angle_alpha   90.00
_cell.angle_beta   90.00
_cell.angle_gamma   90.00
#
_symmetry.space_group_name_H-M   'P 1'
#
loop_
_entity.id
_entity.type
_entity.pdbx_description
1 polymer ?
#
loop_
_entity_poly.entity_id
_entity_poly.type
_entity_poly.pdbx_seq_one_letter_code
_entity_poly.pdbx_strand_id
1 'polypeptide(L)'
;MAEQYDVTTYLLDKENIRDTILRMMFAYDHRLPLIPTLVNQVYTPSITINYPRRLIGNGKEEMTSQTWAERLEHFHDGFDSTEHVIQNLLAHLPQPSLTTTRPETCKVNAYAHGLFYRNDEEGLPRVMARRQAGYYDLEMVRVKEIEERGENPWRIKVQNVVLDWQDLPSA
;
A
#
# COMPACT_ATOMS: atom_id res chain seq x y z
N MET A 1 -12.40 -25.27 13.50
CA MET A 1 -11.31 -25.11 14.47
C MET A 1 -10.35 -24.10 13.88
N ALA A 2 -9.77 -23.21 14.71
CA ALA A 2 -8.82 -22.23 14.17
C ALA A 2 -7.55 -22.95 13.72
N GLU A 3 -7.09 -22.66 12.51
CA GLU A 3 -5.93 -23.32 11.92
C GLU A 3 -4.68 -23.01 12.73
N GLN A 4 -3.90 -24.04 13.04
CA GLN A 4 -2.63 -23.88 13.72
C GLN A 4 -1.67 -23.11 12.81
N TYR A 5 -0.97 -22.11 13.37
CA TYR A 5 -0.05 -21.30 12.59
C TYR A 5 1.32 -21.95 12.49
N ASP A 6 1.52 -22.74 11.43
CA ASP A 6 2.81 -23.37 11.14
C ASP A 6 3.78 -22.41 10.42
N VAL A 7 5.02 -22.86 10.28
CA VAL A 7 6.11 -22.06 9.68
C VAL A 7 5.82 -21.74 8.20
N THR A 8 5.28 -22.71 7.45
CA THR A 8 4.99 -22.53 6.02
C THR A 8 3.94 -21.45 5.82
N THR A 9 2.87 -21.52 6.60
CA THR A 9 1.74 -20.60 6.57
C THR A 9 2.16 -19.20 7.03
N TYR A 10 3.06 -19.12 8.01
CA TYR A 10 3.66 -17.85 8.43
C TYR A 10 4.50 -17.20 7.33
N LEU A 11 5.38 -17.97 6.68
CA LEU A 11 6.21 -17.46 5.58
C LEU A 11 5.35 -17.03 4.39
N LEU A 12 4.31 -17.80 4.07
CA LEU A 12 3.35 -17.46 3.03
C LEU A 12 2.57 -16.18 3.35
N ASP A 13 2.03 -16.04 4.56
CA ASP A 13 1.32 -14.84 4.98
C ASP A 13 2.25 -13.61 4.95
N LYS A 14 3.51 -13.75 5.39
CA LYS A 14 4.51 -12.69 5.35
C LYS A 14 4.80 -12.22 3.92
N GLU A 15 5.01 -13.14 2.98
CA GLU A 15 5.25 -12.79 1.58
C GLU A 15 4.00 -12.24 0.90
N ASN A 16 2.82 -12.77 1.21
CA ASN A 16 1.54 -12.27 0.70
C ASN A 16 1.28 -10.82 1.14
N ILE A 17 1.54 -10.49 2.40
CA ILE A 17 1.45 -9.12 2.92
C ILE A 17 2.41 -8.19 2.18
N ARG A 18 3.66 -8.64 1.98
CA ARG A 18 4.66 -7.88 1.23
C ARG A 18 4.22 -7.65 -0.22
N ASP A 19 3.75 -8.69 -0.90
CA ASP A 19 3.23 -8.63 -2.27
C ASP A 19 2.05 -7.65 -2.39
N THR A 20 1.08 -7.69 -1.48
CA THR A 20 -0.05 -6.75 -1.45
C THR A 20 0.42 -5.30 -1.39
N ILE A 21 1.41 -4.99 -0.54
CA ILE A 21 1.93 -3.63 -0.39
C ILE A 21 2.75 -3.21 -1.62
N LEU A 22 3.54 -4.11 -2.20
CA LEU A 22 4.29 -3.80 -3.42
C LEU A 22 3.35 -3.59 -4.62
N ARG A 23 2.29 -4.38 -4.78
CA ARG A 23 1.28 -4.16 -5.83
C ARG A 23 0.65 -2.78 -5.76
N MET A 24 0.43 -2.26 -4.55
CA MET A 24 -0.04 -0.88 -4.35
C MET A 24 0.93 0.13 -4.99
N MET A 25 2.24 -0.03 -4.76
CA MET A 25 3.27 0.85 -5.34
C MET A 25 3.35 0.71 -6.86
N PHE A 26 3.36 -0.51 -7.37
CA PHE A 26 3.37 -0.76 -8.81
C PHE A 26 2.12 -0.21 -9.52
N ALA A 27 0.96 -0.23 -8.86
CA ALA A 27 -0.26 0.41 -9.38
C ALA A 27 -0.13 1.94 -9.42
N TYR A 28 0.41 2.55 -8.36
CA TYR A 28 0.67 4.00 -8.30
C TYR A 28 1.69 4.47 -9.34
N ASP A 29 2.72 3.67 -9.60
CA ASP A 29 3.76 3.97 -10.59
C ASP A 29 3.36 3.56 -12.03
N HIS A 30 2.06 3.30 -12.25
CA HIS A 30 1.47 2.94 -13.54
C HIS A 30 2.10 1.70 -14.21
N ARG A 31 2.73 0.83 -13.43
CA ARG A 31 3.27 -0.46 -13.88
C ARG A 31 2.21 -1.57 -13.88
N LEU A 32 1.08 -1.32 -13.21
CA LEU A 32 -0.11 -2.16 -13.20
C LEU A 32 -1.35 -1.28 -13.42
N PRO A 33 -2.46 -1.82 -13.97
CA PRO A 33 -3.69 -1.05 -14.12
C PRO A 33 -4.23 -0.63 -12.75
N LEU A 34 -4.31 0.68 -12.49
CA LEU A 34 -4.49 1.24 -11.15
C LEU A 34 -5.77 0.75 -10.47
N ILE A 35 -6.94 1.07 -11.05
CA ILE A 35 -8.23 0.77 -10.44
C ILE A 35 -8.42 -0.73 -10.14
N PRO A 36 -8.31 -1.66 -11.11
CA PRO A 36 -8.55 -3.07 -10.82
C PRO A 36 -7.50 -3.67 -9.89
N THR A 37 -6.26 -3.14 -9.86
CA THR A 37 -5.24 -3.60 -8.90
C THR A 37 -5.61 -3.18 -7.48
N LEU A 38 -5.92 -1.90 -7.29
CA LEU A 38 -6.26 -1.37 -5.97
C LEU A 38 -7.52 -2.03 -5.40
N VAL A 39 -8.56 -2.20 -6.24
CA VAL A 39 -9.86 -2.73 -5.83
C VAL A 39 -9.81 -4.23 -5.55
N ASN A 40 -9.15 -5.03 -6.39
CA ASN A 40 -9.21 -6.48 -6.29
C ASN A 40 -8.05 -7.11 -5.51
N GLN A 41 -6.89 -6.44 -5.49
CA GLN A 41 -5.63 -7.04 -5.00
C GLN A 41 -5.05 -6.34 -3.77
N VAL A 42 -5.38 -5.07 -3.54
CA VAL A 42 -4.75 -4.28 -2.46
C VAL A 42 -5.69 -4.03 -1.29
N TYR A 43 -6.86 -3.45 -1.55
CA TYR A 43 -7.75 -2.97 -0.50
C TYR A 43 -8.93 -3.90 -0.25
N THR A 44 -9.50 -3.82 0.96
CA THR A 44 -10.84 -4.35 1.21
C THR A 44 -11.90 -3.49 0.52
N PRO A 45 -13.13 -3.99 0.27
CA PRO A 45 -14.19 -3.19 -0.39
C PRO A 45 -14.52 -1.87 0.31
N SER A 46 -14.44 -1.85 1.65
CA SER A 46 -14.56 -0.65 2.48
C SER A 46 -13.24 -0.44 3.20
N ILE A 47 -12.69 0.78 3.16
CA ILE A 47 -11.41 1.14 3.75
C ILE A 47 -11.50 2.41 4.58
N THR A 48 -10.52 2.58 5.45
CA THR A 48 -10.24 3.83 6.14
C THR A 48 -8.91 4.38 5.65
N ILE A 49 -8.95 5.56 5.04
CA ILE A 49 -7.76 6.29 4.59
C ILE A 49 -7.55 7.45 5.56
N ASN A 50 -6.36 7.50 6.16
CA ASN A 50 -5.94 8.61 6.99
C ASN A 50 -4.70 9.23 6.38
N TYR A 51 -4.94 10.20 5.49
CA TYR A 51 -3.89 10.93 4.79
C TYR A 51 -3.82 12.39 5.28
N PRO A 52 -2.62 12.96 5.42
CA PRO A 52 -2.46 14.38 5.70
C PRO A 52 -3.05 15.24 4.57
N ARG A 53 -3.67 16.36 4.93
CA ARG A 53 -4.23 17.33 3.97
C ARG A 53 -3.20 17.92 3.01
N ARG A 54 -1.92 17.91 3.39
CA ARG A 54 -0.83 18.37 2.52
C ARG A 54 -0.54 17.43 1.35
N LEU A 55 -1.04 16.19 1.40
CA LEU A 55 -0.93 15.23 0.31
C LEU A 55 -2.24 15.23 -0.47
N ILE A 56 -3.18 14.36 -0.08
CA ILE A 56 -4.42 14.08 -0.81
C ILE A 56 -5.61 13.74 0.09
N GLY A 57 -5.40 13.64 1.40
CA GLY A 57 -6.45 13.26 2.33
C GLY A 57 -7.21 14.47 2.85
N ASN A 58 -8.40 14.26 3.39
CA ASN A 58 -9.10 15.27 4.19
C ASN A 58 -8.86 15.06 5.70
N GLY A 59 -7.96 14.13 6.06
CA GLY A 59 -7.81 13.54 7.38
C GLY A 59 -8.21 12.07 7.32
N LYS A 60 -8.90 11.59 8.36
CA LYS A 60 -9.44 10.23 8.43
C LYS A 60 -10.80 10.17 7.73
N GLU A 61 -10.87 9.38 6.65
CA GLU A 61 -12.08 9.17 5.84
C GLU A 61 -12.36 7.66 5.73
N GLU A 62 -13.63 7.28 5.82
CA GLU A 62 -14.09 5.95 5.45
C GLU A 62 -14.74 6.01 4.06
N MET A 63 -14.35 5.11 3.17
CA MET A 63 -14.85 5.07 1.80
C MET A 63 -14.73 3.67 1.19
N THR A 64 -15.18 3.50 -0.05
CA THR A 64 -14.93 2.26 -0.79
C THR A 64 -13.55 2.29 -1.44
N SER A 65 -12.97 1.11 -1.69
CA SER A 65 -11.73 1.02 -2.47
C SER A 65 -11.89 1.53 -3.89
N GLN A 66 -13.08 1.40 -4.49
CA GLN A 66 -13.41 1.94 -5.81
C GLN A 66 -13.31 3.48 -5.81
N THR A 67 -14.02 4.15 -4.91
CA THR A 67 -13.99 5.62 -4.80
C THR A 67 -12.59 6.14 -4.53
N TRP A 68 -11.81 5.41 -3.72
CA TRP A 68 -10.42 5.76 -3.48
C TRP A 68 -9.55 5.60 -4.72
N ALA A 69 -9.69 4.50 -5.47
CA ALA A 69 -8.93 4.26 -6.67
C ALA A 69 -9.23 5.29 -7.78
N GLU A 70 -10.49 5.66 -7.96
CA GLU A 70 -10.91 6.72 -8.89
C GLU A 70 -10.31 8.08 -8.53
N ARG A 71 -10.23 8.41 -7.23
CA ARG A 71 -9.58 9.64 -6.77
C ARG A 71 -8.07 9.66 -7.11
N LEU A 72 -7.44 8.50 -7.17
CA LEU A 72 -6.01 8.35 -7.46
C LEU A 72 -5.67 8.26 -8.94
N GLU A 73 -6.63 7.95 -9.82
CA GLU A 73 -6.39 7.62 -11.24
C GLU A 73 -5.59 8.70 -11.98
N HIS A 74 -5.86 9.97 -11.69
CA HIS A 74 -5.22 11.12 -12.32
C HIS A 74 -4.23 11.86 -11.40
N PHE A 75 -3.95 11.29 -10.22
CA PHE A 75 -3.17 12.01 -9.21
C PHE A 75 -1.72 12.24 -9.64
N HIS A 76 -1.19 11.37 -10.50
CA HIS A 76 0.19 11.44 -10.98
C HIS A 76 0.34 12.02 -12.39
N ASP A 77 -0.74 12.42 -13.06
CA ASP A 77 -0.73 12.90 -14.45
C ASP A 77 0.17 14.14 -14.67
N GLY A 78 0.48 14.88 -13.60
CA GLY A 78 1.40 16.02 -13.62
C GLY A 78 2.90 15.66 -13.65
N PHE A 79 3.23 14.37 -13.69
CA PHE A 79 4.57 13.81 -13.67
C PHE A 79 4.74 12.79 -14.81
N ASP A 80 5.91 12.77 -15.43
CA ASP A 80 6.20 11.81 -16.50
C ASP A 80 6.59 10.44 -15.94
N SER A 81 7.10 10.41 -14.70
CA SER A 81 7.44 9.18 -14.00
C SER A 81 7.35 9.38 -12.50
N THR A 82 6.88 8.34 -11.81
CA THR A 82 6.87 8.25 -10.36
C THR A 82 7.52 6.95 -9.90
N GLU A 83 8.06 6.98 -8.69
CA GLU A 83 8.60 5.80 -8.04
C GLU A 83 8.23 5.85 -6.56
N HIS A 84 7.47 4.84 -6.12
CA HIS A 84 7.16 4.64 -4.72
C HIS A 84 8.01 3.50 -4.15
N VAL A 85 8.90 3.85 -3.22
CA VAL A 85 9.82 2.89 -2.59
C VAL A 85 9.38 2.60 -1.16
N ILE A 86 9.14 1.32 -0.87
CA ILE A 86 8.81 0.83 0.45
C ILE A 86 10.01 0.14 1.08
N GLN A 87 10.37 0.57 2.28
CA GLN A 87 11.55 0.07 3.01
C GLN A 87 11.18 -0.39 4.42
N ASN A 88 11.99 -1.29 4.97
CA ASN A 88 11.89 -1.80 6.34
C ASN A 88 10.47 -2.26 6.72
N LEU A 89 9.82 -2.98 5.79
CA LEU A 89 8.49 -3.53 6.00
C LEU A 89 8.51 -4.54 7.14
N LEU A 90 7.74 -4.24 8.18
CA LEU A 90 7.57 -5.07 9.36
C LEU A 90 6.09 -5.45 9.52
N ALA A 91 5.76 -6.70 9.18
CA ALA A 91 4.46 -7.29 9.47
C ALA A 91 4.46 -7.88 10.88
N HIS A 92 3.53 -7.43 11.72
CA HIS A 92 3.37 -7.89 13.11
C HIS A 92 2.55 -9.17 13.16
N LEU A 93 3.12 -10.24 12.63
CA LEU A 93 2.57 -11.59 12.70
C LEU A 93 3.10 -12.30 13.96
N PRO A 94 2.26 -13.08 14.67
CA PRO A 94 2.72 -13.89 15.79
C PRO A 94 3.68 -14.99 15.29
N GLN A 95 4.63 -15.38 16.14
CA GLN A 95 5.55 -16.46 15.78
C GLN A 95 4.81 -17.81 15.70
N PRO A 96 5.17 -18.66 14.72
CA PRO A 96 4.63 -20.02 14.63
C PRO A 96 4.86 -20.81 15.91
N SER A 97 3.82 -21.48 16.41
CA SER A 97 3.95 -22.39 17.55
C SER A 97 2.80 -23.40 17.60
N LEU A 98 2.91 -24.40 18.48
CA LEU A 98 1.86 -25.39 18.71
C LEU A 98 0.56 -24.77 19.26
N THR A 99 0.63 -23.58 19.84
CA THR A 99 -0.51 -22.89 20.46
C THR A 99 -0.89 -21.61 19.74
N THR A 100 -0.16 -21.22 18.70
CA THR A 100 -0.44 -19.99 17.94
C THR A 100 -1.54 -20.28 16.92
N THR A 101 -2.64 -19.58 17.04
CA THR A 101 -3.68 -19.56 16.01
C THR A 101 -3.27 -18.64 14.87
N ARG A 102 -3.56 -19.06 13.64
CA ARG A 102 -3.32 -18.24 12.45
C ARG A 102 -4.12 -16.91 12.55
N PRO A 103 -3.49 -15.73 12.39
CA PRO A 103 -4.12 -14.45 12.68
C PRO A 103 -5.05 -13.99 11.55
N GLU A 104 -6.27 -13.52 11.82
CA GLU A 104 -7.16 -12.97 10.77
C GLU A 104 -6.83 -11.52 10.39
N THR A 105 -6.06 -10.83 11.23
CA THR A 105 -5.64 -9.45 11.04
C THR A 105 -4.19 -9.27 11.44
N CYS A 106 -3.51 -8.28 10.87
CA CYS A 106 -2.19 -7.88 11.32
C CYS A 106 -1.96 -6.39 11.11
N LYS A 107 -1.00 -5.84 11.85
CA LYS A 107 -0.47 -4.51 11.58
C LYS A 107 0.77 -4.61 10.72
N VAL A 108 0.98 -3.63 9.85
CA VAL A 108 2.21 -3.51 9.06
C VAL A 108 2.74 -2.11 9.14
N ASN A 109 4.03 -2.01 9.38
CA ASN A 109 4.75 -0.76 9.39
C ASN A 109 5.81 -0.73 8.32
N ALA A 110 5.98 0.41 7.64
CA ALA A 110 7.03 0.57 6.65
C ALA A 110 7.36 2.05 6.43
N TYR A 111 8.60 2.33 6.03
CA TYR A 111 8.94 3.63 5.47
C TYR A 111 8.49 3.69 4.01
N ALA A 112 7.96 4.84 3.62
CA ALA A 112 7.48 5.10 2.28
C ALA A 112 8.16 6.35 1.72
N HIS A 113 8.75 6.22 0.53
CA HIS A 113 9.32 7.31 -0.23
C HIS A 113 8.56 7.46 -1.55
N GLY A 114 8.26 8.69 -1.93
CA GLY A 114 7.73 9.03 -3.24
C GLY A 114 8.70 9.93 -3.98
N LEU A 115 9.12 9.51 -5.17
CA LEU A 115 9.98 10.26 -6.07
C LEU A 115 9.18 10.58 -7.33
N PHE A 116 9.15 11.84 -7.74
CA PHE A 116 8.34 12.30 -8.86
C PHE A 116 9.22 13.09 -9.84
N TYR A 117 9.18 12.72 -11.12
CA TYR A 117 10.06 13.26 -12.15
C TYR A 117 9.28 13.91 -13.29
N ARG A 118 9.95 14.87 -13.93
CA ARG A 118 9.57 15.37 -15.25
C ARG A 118 10.72 15.18 -16.22
N ASN A 119 10.38 14.90 -17.46
CA ASN A 119 11.33 14.74 -18.54
C ASN A 119 11.58 16.08 -19.24
N ASP A 120 12.74 16.22 -19.87
CA ASP A 120 13.03 17.30 -20.81
C ASP A 120 12.47 16.99 -22.21
N GLU A 121 12.77 17.89 -23.16
CA GLU A 121 12.36 17.77 -24.56
C GLU A 121 12.95 16.54 -25.26
N GLU A 122 14.04 15.95 -24.73
CA GLU A 122 14.68 14.73 -25.24
C GLU A 122 14.16 13.46 -24.53
N GLY A 123 13.25 13.61 -23.57
CA GLY A 123 12.69 12.50 -22.80
C GLY A 123 13.57 12.02 -21.64
N LEU A 124 14.60 12.78 -21.26
CA LEU A 124 15.50 12.46 -20.15
C LEU A 124 14.98 13.09 -18.83
N PRO A 125 15.13 12.43 -17.67
CA PRO A 125 14.71 13.01 -16.39
C PRO A 125 15.48 14.31 -16.10
N ARG A 126 14.79 15.44 -16.22
CA ARG A 126 15.41 16.78 -16.18
C ARG A 126 15.55 17.29 -14.75
N VAL A 127 14.50 17.10 -13.96
CA VAL A 127 14.37 17.63 -12.60
C VAL A 127 13.53 16.65 -11.79
N MET A 128 13.98 16.36 -10.58
CA MET A 128 13.16 15.72 -9.57
C MET A 128 12.13 16.73 -9.09
N ALA A 129 10.91 16.63 -9.61
CA ALA A 129 9.84 17.61 -9.39
C ALA A 129 9.36 17.62 -7.94
N ARG A 130 9.44 16.48 -7.26
CA ARG A 130 9.11 16.35 -5.85
C ARG A 130 9.75 15.11 -5.25
N ARG A 131 10.25 15.24 -4.02
CA ARG A 131 10.46 14.10 -3.12
C ARG A 131 9.63 14.26 -1.87
N GLN A 132 9.21 13.13 -1.34
CA GLN A 132 8.58 13.05 -0.05
C GLN A 132 8.92 11.73 0.61
N ALA A 133 8.96 11.74 1.94
CA ALA A 133 9.00 10.51 2.69
C ALA A 133 8.18 10.59 3.96
N GLY A 134 7.87 9.42 4.46
CA GLY A 134 7.13 9.26 5.68
C GLY A 134 6.99 7.79 6.02
N TYR A 135 5.86 7.49 6.63
CA TYR A 135 5.63 6.20 7.26
C TYR A 135 4.22 5.71 7.01
N TYR A 136 4.11 4.41 6.78
CA TYR A 136 2.85 3.67 6.74
C TYR A 136 2.62 2.94 8.05
N ASP A 137 1.42 3.12 8.60
CA ASP A 137 0.85 2.28 9.65
C ASP A 137 -0.45 1.68 9.11
N LEU A 138 -0.36 0.43 8.70
CA LEU A 138 -1.41 -0.28 7.98
C LEU A 138 -2.08 -1.30 8.90
N GLU A 139 -3.40 -1.42 8.79
CA GLU A 139 -4.13 -2.57 9.31
C GLU A 139 -4.59 -3.42 8.13
N MET A 140 -4.16 -4.68 8.14
CA MET A 140 -4.48 -5.65 7.12
C MET A 140 -5.40 -6.72 7.68
N VAL A 141 -6.26 -7.24 6.80
CA VAL A 141 -7.20 -8.31 7.11
C VAL A 141 -7.07 -9.42 6.08
N ARG A 142 -7.24 -10.66 6.52
CA ARG A 142 -7.39 -11.82 5.65
C ARG A 142 -8.83 -11.90 5.16
N VAL A 143 -9.02 -12.00 3.85
CA VAL A 143 -10.34 -12.18 3.23
C VAL A 143 -10.52 -13.65 2.85
N LYS A 144 -11.40 -14.35 3.58
CA LYS A 144 -11.57 -15.81 3.47
C LYS A 144 -12.02 -16.25 2.08
N GLU A 145 -12.93 -15.51 1.47
CA GLU A 145 -13.47 -15.83 0.15
C GLU A 145 -12.39 -15.75 -0.95
N ILE A 146 -11.31 -14.99 -0.74
CA ILE A 146 -10.16 -14.91 -1.64
C ILE A 146 -9.21 -16.09 -1.38
N GLU A 147 -8.99 -16.43 -0.11
CA GLU A 147 -8.17 -17.57 0.28
C GLU A 147 -8.73 -18.90 -0.23
N GLU A 148 -10.06 -19.08 -0.15
CA GLU A 148 -10.75 -20.28 -0.64
C GLU A 148 -10.59 -20.48 -2.16
N ARG A 149 -10.25 -19.42 -2.91
CA ARG A 149 -9.91 -19.49 -4.34
C ARG A 149 -8.42 -19.77 -4.60
N GLY A 150 -7.61 -19.91 -3.55
CA GLY A 150 -6.17 -20.12 -3.64
C GLY A 150 -5.38 -18.87 -4.01
N GLU A 151 -5.96 -17.68 -3.84
CA GLU A 151 -5.32 -16.39 -4.12
C GLU A 151 -4.73 -15.77 -2.85
N ASN A 152 -3.85 -14.76 -3.01
CA ASN A 152 -3.35 -13.96 -1.88
C ASN A 152 -4.53 -13.26 -1.18
N PRO A 153 -4.84 -13.57 0.10
CA PRO A 153 -6.06 -13.09 0.76
C PRO A 153 -5.87 -11.80 1.57
N TRP A 154 -4.64 -11.31 1.73
CA TRP A 154 -4.36 -10.16 2.59
C TRP A 154 -4.70 -8.86 1.89
N ARG A 155 -5.54 -8.04 2.53
CA ARG A 155 -5.98 -6.74 2.02
C ARG A 155 -5.82 -5.66 3.07
N ILE A 156 -5.51 -4.45 2.64
CA ILE A 156 -5.42 -3.26 3.49
C ILE A 156 -6.84 -2.79 3.82
N LYS A 157 -7.15 -2.72 5.12
CA LYS A 157 -8.41 -2.18 5.65
C LYS A 157 -8.26 -0.75 6.13
N VAL A 158 -7.13 -0.45 6.77
CA VAL A 158 -6.79 0.90 7.23
C VAL A 158 -5.41 1.26 6.69
N GLN A 159 -5.30 2.43 6.09
CA GLN A 159 -4.03 3.01 5.68
C GLN A 159 -3.85 4.36 6.37
N ASN A 160 -2.97 4.38 7.38
CA ASN A 160 -2.51 5.63 7.95
C ASN A 160 -1.18 6.02 7.30
N VAL A 161 -1.12 7.26 6.83
CA VAL A 161 0.08 7.84 6.24
C VAL A 161 0.52 9.01 7.09
N VAL A 162 1.74 8.93 7.57
CA VAL A 162 2.40 10.03 8.27
C VAL A 162 3.42 10.61 7.30
N LEU A 163 3.30 11.90 7.01
CA LEU A 163 4.29 12.60 6.19
C LEU A 163 5.35 13.19 7.11
N ASP A 164 6.59 12.72 6.99
CA ASP A 164 7.71 13.24 7.79
C ASP A 164 8.32 14.47 7.13
N TRP A 165 8.52 14.42 5.81
CA TRP A 165 9.04 15.54 5.04
C TRP A 165 8.61 15.48 3.57
N GLN A 166 8.60 16.66 2.95
CA GLN A 166 8.31 16.85 1.52
C GLN A 166 9.10 18.07 1.06
N ASP A 167 9.72 17.98 -0.12
CA ASP A 167 10.35 19.14 -0.75
C ASP A 167 9.30 20.24 -0.98
N LEU A 168 9.63 21.48 -0.66
CA LEU A 168 8.79 22.61 -1.03
C LEU A 168 8.80 22.79 -2.55
N PRO A 169 7.70 23.25 -3.17
CA PRO A 169 7.72 23.63 -4.58
C PRO A 169 8.86 24.64 -4.79
N SER A 170 9.71 24.41 -5.79
CA SER A 170 10.65 25.44 -6.25
C SER A 170 9.83 26.64 -6.74
N ALA A 171 10.11 27.81 -6.16
CA ALA A 171 9.48 29.08 -6.52
C ALA A 171 9.74 29.47 -7.98
#